data_AF-A0A4P8XJK6-F1
#
_entry.id   AF-A0A4P8XJK6-F1
#
_cell.length_a   1.000
_cell.length_b   1.000
_cell.length_c   1.000
_cell.angle_alpha   90.00
_cell.angle_beta   90.00
_cell.angle_gamma   90.00
#
_symmetry.space_group_name_H-M   'P 1'
#
loop_
_entity.id
_entity.type
_entity.pdbx_description
1 polymer ?
#
loop_
_entity_poly.entity_id
_entity_poly.type
_entity_poly.pdbx_seq_one_letter_code
_entity_poly.pdbx_strand_id
1 'polypeptide(L)'
;MQVDATVFTCISMLSRAMGPSIQPDIKELLEPMLAVGLSPALTAVLYDLSRQIPQLKKDIQDGLLKMLSLVLMHKPLRHPGMPKGLAHQLSSPSLTNIPEASDVGSITLALRTLGSFEFEGHSLTQFVHH
;
A
#
# COMPACT_ATOMS: atom_id res chain seq x y z
N MET A 1 -15.42 -5.25 8.75
CA MET A 1 -14.99 -4.63 10.02
C MET A 1 -14.37 -3.29 9.67
N GLN A 2 -14.97 -2.17 10.08
CA GLN A 2 -14.39 -0.84 9.82
C GLN A 2 -13.31 -0.57 10.86
N VAL A 3 -12.07 -0.33 10.42
CA VAL A 3 -10.99 0.10 11.30
C VAL A 3 -11.09 1.62 11.44
N ASP A 4 -11.12 2.10 12.68
CA ASP A 4 -11.16 3.53 12.98
C ASP A 4 -9.80 4.19 12.67
N ALA A 5 -9.84 5.39 12.09
CA ALA A 5 -8.66 6.20 11.78
C ALA A 5 -7.81 6.51 13.02
N THR A 6 -8.42 6.50 14.22
CA THR A 6 -7.71 6.66 15.49
C THR A 6 -6.69 5.56 15.73
N VAL A 7 -6.94 4.32 15.29
CA VAL A 7 -6.00 3.19 15.42
C VAL A 7 -4.70 3.49 14.70
N PHE A 8 -4.76 3.98 13.46
CA PHE A 8 -3.57 4.36 12.72
C PHE A 8 -2.83 5.52 13.38
N THR A 9 -3.57 6.50 13.91
CA THR A 9 -2.98 7.62 14.65
C THR A 9 -2.18 7.14 15.85
N CYS A 10 -2.72 6.20 16.64
CA CYS A 10 -2.02 5.59 17.76
C CYS A 10 -0.75 4.87 17.32
N ILE A 11 -0.79 4.13 16.21
CA ILE A 11 0.38 3.44 15.65
C ILE A 11 1.48 4.46 15.28
N SER A 12 1.14 5.58 14.61
CA SER A 12 2.10 6.64 14.30
C SER A 12 2.68 7.29 15.57
N MET A 13 1.87 7.51 16.60
CA MET A 13 2.37 8.05 17.88
C MET A 13 3.33 7.08 18.57
N LEU A 14 3.01 5.78 18.55
CA LEU A 14 3.86 4.74 19.13
C LEU A 14 5.21 4.66 18.42
N SER A 15 5.21 4.66 17.09
CA SER A 15 6.45 4.69 16.30
C SER A 15 7.26 5.95 16.51
N ARG A 16 6.63 7.10 16.77
CA ARG A 16 7.34 8.37 17.06
C ARG A 16 8.05 8.29 18.39
N ALA A 17 7.37 7.73 19.39
CA ALA A 17 7.88 7.63 20.75
C ALA A 17 8.99 6.59 20.87
N MET A 18 8.85 5.45 20.20
CA MET A 18 9.76 4.31 20.36
C MET A 18 10.81 4.19 19.25
N GLY A 19 10.56 4.81 18.08
CA GLY A 19 11.47 4.77 16.95
C GLY A 19 11.72 3.34 16.45
N PRO A 20 12.97 3.00 16.09
CA PRO A 20 13.30 1.69 15.53
C PRO A 20 13.10 0.49 16.47
N SER A 21 12.90 0.68 17.78
CA SER A 21 12.84 -0.44 18.73
C SER A 21 11.58 -1.31 18.57
N ILE A 22 10.50 -0.76 18.02
CA ILE A 22 9.24 -1.46 17.75
C ILE A 22 9.12 -1.95 16.30
N GLN A 23 10.20 -1.85 15.53
CA GLN A 23 10.23 -2.26 14.12
C GLN A 23 9.64 -3.65 13.86
N PRO A 24 9.93 -4.72 14.64
CA PRO A 24 9.38 -6.05 14.35
C PRO A 24 7.86 -6.06 14.51
N ASP A 25 7.34 -5.43 15.57
CA ASP A 25 5.90 -5.35 15.83
C ASP A 25 5.18 -4.57 14.72
N ILE A 26 5.74 -3.43 14.30
CA ILE A 26 5.17 -2.66 13.19
C ILE A 26 5.21 -3.48 11.89
N LYS A 27 6.28 -4.24 11.64
CA LYS A 27 6.38 -5.08 10.43
C LYS A 27 5.25 -6.10 10.37
N GLU A 28 4.93 -6.76 11.48
CA GLU A 28 3.82 -7.70 11.57
C GLU A 28 2.46 -7.01 11.37
N LEU A 29 2.34 -5.73 11.74
CA LEU A 29 1.13 -4.93 11.55
C LEU A 29 0.95 -4.39 10.12
N LEU A 30 1.98 -4.39 9.26
CA LEU A 30 1.87 -3.80 7.92
C LEU A 30 0.83 -4.52 7.05
N GLU A 31 0.84 -5.86 7.03
CA GLU A 31 -0.12 -6.64 6.26
C GLU A 31 -1.58 -6.39 6.70
N PRO A 32 -1.95 -6.49 7.99
CA PRO A 32 -3.30 -6.20 8.43
C PRO A 32 -3.69 -4.73 8.22
N MET A 33 -2.76 -3.78 8.33
CA MET A 33 -3.02 -2.36 8.02
C MET A 33 -3.38 -2.17 6.54
N LEU A 34 -2.63 -2.78 5.62
CA LEU A 34 -2.88 -2.70 4.17
C LEU A 34 -4.17 -3.42 3.76
N ALA A 35 -4.53 -4.51 4.46
CA ALA A 35 -5.76 -5.25 4.21
C ALA A 35 -7.04 -4.44 4.52
N VAL A 36 -6.95 -3.36 5.31
CA VAL A 36 -8.08 -2.42 5.53
C VAL A 36 -8.50 -1.72 4.24
N GLY A 37 -7.55 -1.50 3.33
CA GLY A 37 -7.76 -0.77 2.08
C GLY A 37 -7.37 0.70 2.15
N LEU A 38 -7.31 1.31 0.97
CA LEU A 38 -6.78 2.66 0.79
C LEU A 38 -7.66 3.70 1.49
N SER A 39 -7.07 4.44 2.44
CA SER A 39 -7.72 5.55 3.13
C SER A 39 -6.73 6.66 3.45
N PRO A 40 -7.17 7.92 3.63
CA PRO A 40 -6.27 9.02 3.95
C PRO A 40 -5.47 8.76 5.23
N ALA A 41 -6.12 8.22 6.26
CA ALA A 41 -5.47 7.89 7.53
C ALA A 41 -4.39 6.81 7.37
N LEU A 42 -4.67 5.73 6.63
CA LEU A 42 -3.68 4.69 6.35
C LEU A 42 -2.47 5.26 5.61
N THR A 43 -2.69 6.01 4.52
CA THR A 43 -1.60 6.57 3.70
C THR A 43 -0.71 7.54 4.48
N ALA A 44 -1.30 8.37 5.34
CA ALA A 44 -0.56 9.27 6.21
C ALA A 44 0.31 8.52 7.21
N VAL A 45 -0.20 7.44 7.79
CA VAL A 45 0.55 6.66 8.78
C VAL A 45 1.65 5.81 8.14
N LEU A 46 1.41 5.22 6.98
CA LEU A 46 2.48 4.54 6.22
C LEU A 46 3.62 5.51 5.85
N TYR A 47 3.28 6.75 5.48
CA TYR A 47 4.26 7.80 5.22
C TYR A 47 5.07 8.14 6.49
N ASP A 48 4.39 8.39 7.61
CA ASP A 48 5.03 8.64 8.90
C ASP A 48 5.96 7.49 9.33
N LEU A 49 5.50 6.24 9.22
CA LEU A 49 6.25 5.04 9.56
C LEU A 49 7.51 4.91 8.71
N SER A 50 7.42 5.13 7.40
CA SER A 50 8.56 5.08 6.49
C SER A 50 9.67 6.07 6.85
N ARG A 51 9.30 7.22 7.44
CA ARG A 51 10.25 8.27 7.85
C ARG A 51 10.87 7.99 9.21
N GLN A 52 10.10 7.45 10.14
CA GLN A 52 10.55 7.18 11.50
C GLN A 52 11.33 5.88 11.62
N ILE A 53 10.97 4.89 10.80
CA ILE A 53 11.61 3.56 10.77
C ILE A 53 12.01 3.26 9.32
N PRO A 54 13.12 3.84 8.82
CA PRO A 54 13.54 3.69 7.41
C PRO A 54 13.76 2.24 6.98
N GLN A 55 14.04 1.34 7.93
CA GLN A 55 14.19 -0.10 7.69
C GLN A 55 12.90 -0.75 7.15
N LEU A 56 11.73 -0.16 7.41
CA LEU A 56 10.44 -0.61 6.90
C LEU A 56 10.05 0.05 5.57
N LYS A 57 10.82 1.04 5.08
CA LYS A 57 10.46 1.83 3.89
C LYS A 57 10.17 0.92 2.69
N LYS A 58 11.02 -0.09 2.47
CA LYS A 58 10.84 -1.05 1.36
C LYS A 58 9.58 -1.89 1.51
N ASP A 59 9.36 -2.49 2.68
CA ASP A 59 8.18 -3.32 2.94
C ASP A 59 6.87 -2.51 2.78
N ILE A 60 6.88 -1.25 3.23
CA ILE A 60 5.77 -0.29 3.09
C ILE A 60 5.54 0.04 1.61
N GLN A 61 6.60 0.38 0.86
CA GLN A 61 6.52 0.70 -0.56
C GLN A 61 5.95 -0.47 -1.37
N ASP A 62 6.47 -1.69 -1.16
CA ASP A 62 6.03 -2.91 -1.83
C ASP A 62 4.54 -3.17 -1.61
N GLY A 63 4.09 -3.09 -0.36
CA GLY A 63 2.69 -3.28 0.01
C GLY A 63 1.77 -2.18 -0.53
N LEU A 64 2.19 -0.92 -0.43
CA LEU A 64 1.42 0.22 -0.90
C LEU A 64 1.29 0.21 -2.43
N LEU A 65 2.38 -0.08 -3.16
CA LEU A 65 2.35 -0.20 -4.62
C LEU A 65 1.41 -1.32 -5.09
N LYS A 66 1.46 -2.48 -4.43
CA LYS A 66 0.54 -3.59 -4.72
C LYS A 66 -0.92 -3.16 -4.54
N MET A 67 -1.23 -2.45 -3.46
CA MET A 67 -2.56 -1.90 -3.22
C MET A 67 -2.97 -0.87 -4.28
N LEU A 68 -2.10 0.08 -4.61
CA LEU A 68 -2.36 1.10 -5.62
C LEU A 68 -2.63 0.49 -7.00
N SER A 69 -1.93 -0.57 -7.37
CA SER A 69 -2.17 -1.29 -8.63
C SER A 69 -3.53 -1.97 -8.69
N LEU A 70 -3.99 -2.52 -7.56
CA LEU A 70 -5.34 -3.10 -7.50
C LEU A 70 -6.41 -2.02 -7.68
N VAL A 71 -6.20 -0.82 -7.12
CA VAL A 71 -7.14 0.30 -7.26
C VAL A 71 -7.10 0.92 -8.66
N LEU A 72 -5.90 1.16 -9.20
CA LEU A 72 -5.71 1.94 -10.44
C LEU A 72 -5.78 1.08 -11.71
N MET A 73 -5.33 -0.17 -11.64
CA MET A 73 -5.19 -1.04 -12.82
C MET A 73 -6.15 -2.25 -12.79
N HIS A 74 -6.90 -2.45 -11.69
CA HIS A 74 -7.67 -3.67 -11.41
C HIS A 74 -6.86 -4.97 -11.57
N LYS A 75 -5.53 -4.89 -11.48
CA LYS A 75 -4.60 -6.01 -11.72
C LYS A 75 -3.41 -5.88 -10.77
N PRO A 76 -2.81 -7.00 -10.32
CA PRO A 76 -1.57 -6.97 -9.54
C PRO A 76 -0.39 -6.42 -10.37
N LEU A 77 0.57 -5.77 -9.71
CA LEU A 77 1.76 -5.20 -10.33
C LEU A 77 2.58 -6.26 -11.07
N ARG A 78 3.05 -5.90 -12.27
CA ARG A 78 3.94 -6.74 -13.07
C ARG A 78 5.38 -6.31 -12.85
N HIS A 79 6.24 -7.29 -12.61
CA HIS A 79 7.68 -7.06 -12.68
C HIS A 79 8.08 -6.70 -14.13
N PRO A 80 8.99 -5.72 -14.36
CA PRO A 80 9.42 -5.32 -15.70
C PRO A 80 9.92 -6.46 -16.61
N GLY A 81 10.37 -7.57 -16.03
CA GLY A 81 10.83 -8.76 -16.75
C GLY A 81 9.82 -9.92 -16.86
N MET A 82 8.57 -9.79 -16.39
CA MET A 82 7.63 -10.93 -16.34
C MET A 82 6.93 -11.18 -17.69
N PRO A 83 7.02 -12.40 -18.26
CA PRO A 83 6.32 -12.75 -19.50
C PRO A 83 4.79 -12.76 -19.33
N LYS A 84 4.09 -12.24 -20.34
CA LYS A 84 2.65 -11.92 -20.31
C LYS A 84 1.73 -13.11 -20.00
N GLY A 85 2.17 -14.35 -20.24
CA GLY A 85 1.37 -15.57 -20.09
C GLY A 85 1.28 -16.16 -18.68
N LEU A 86 2.22 -15.86 -17.77
CA LEU A 86 2.30 -16.51 -16.45
C LEU A 86 1.49 -15.81 -15.34
N ALA A 87 1.14 -14.54 -15.52
CA ALA A 87 0.46 -13.74 -14.50
C ALA A 87 -0.99 -14.20 -14.21
N HIS A 88 -1.65 -14.86 -15.17
CA HIS A 88 -3.04 -15.31 -15.00
C HIS A 88 -3.14 -16.56 -14.10
N GLN A 89 -2.08 -17.36 -13.99
CA GLN A 89 -2.06 -18.62 -13.24
C GLN A 89 -1.77 -18.46 -11.74
N LEU A 90 -1.23 -17.31 -11.31
CA LEU A 90 -0.88 -17.02 -9.90
C LEU A 90 -1.93 -16.14 -9.18
N SER A 91 -3.04 -15.82 -9.85
CA SER A 91 -4.14 -15.08 -9.23
C SER A 91 -4.89 -16.02 -8.31
N SER A 92 -4.50 -16.08 -7.03
CA SER A 92 -5.23 -16.81 -6.00
C SER A 92 -6.70 -16.33 -5.97
N PRO A 93 -7.71 -17.23 -5.97
CA PRO A 93 -9.12 -16.86 -6.06
C PRO A 93 -9.69 -16.15 -4.80
N SER A 94 -8.85 -15.84 -3.80
CA SER A 94 -9.29 -15.30 -2.51
C SER A 94 -9.55 -13.77 -2.49
N LEU A 95 -9.32 -13.05 -3.59
CA LEU A 95 -9.41 -11.57 -3.64
C LEU A 95 -10.46 -11.02 -4.63
N THR A 96 -11.39 -11.85 -5.12
CA THR A 96 -12.33 -11.49 -6.20
C THR A 96 -13.53 -10.62 -5.79
N ASN A 97 -13.60 -10.13 -4.55
CA ASN A 97 -14.71 -9.28 -4.08
C ASN A 97 -14.34 -7.79 -4.03
N ILE A 98 -13.75 -7.24 -5.10
CA ILE A 98 -13.66 -5.79 -5.28
C ILE A 98 -14.94 -5.35 -6.01
N PRO A 99 -15.83 -4.55 -5.38
CA PRO A 99 -17.03 -4.05 -6.04
C PRO A 99 -16.67 -3.29 -7.31
N GLU A 100 -17.39 -3.59 -8.38
CA GLU A 100 -17.22 -3.09 -9.76
C GLU A 100 -17.53 -1.59 -9.93
N ALA A 101 -17.65 -0.84 -8.85
CA ALA A 101 -17.78 0.61 -8.84
C ALA A 101 -16.46 1.20 -8.34
N SER A 102 -15.56 1.50 -9.28
CA SER A 102 -14.36 2.27 -8.97
C SER A 102 -14.77 3.65 -8.48
N ASP A 103 -14.84 3.81 -7.16
CA ASP A 103 -15.20 5.06 -6.50
C ASP A 103 -14.17 6.13 -6.89
N VAL A 104 -14.65 7.22 -7.49
CA VAL A 104 -13.82 8.36 -7.93
C VAL A 104 -12.99 8.89 -6.77
N GLY A 105 -13.51 8.83 -5.54
CA GLY A 105 -12.76 9.19 -4.33
C GLY A 105 -11.54 8.31 -4.10
N SER A 106 -11.71 7.00 -4.25
CA SER A 106 -10.65 6.00 -4.11
C SER A 106 -9.57 6.12 -5.20
N ILE A 107 -9.95 6.36 -6.46
CA ILE A 107 -8.99 6.63 -7.56
C ILE A 107 -8.22 7.93 -7.27
N THR A 108 -8.93 9.00 -6.90
CA THR A 108 -8.31 10.31 -6.63
C THR A 108 -7.28 10.21 -5.51
N LEU A 109 -7.62 9.48 -4.45
CA LEU A 109 -6.70 9.22 -3.36
C LEU A 109 -5.50 8.39 -3.82
N ALA A 110 -5.72 7.32 -4.60
CA ALA A 110 -4.65 6.48 -5.11
C ALA A 110 -3.65 7.25 -5.96
N LEU A 111 -4.13 8.08 -6.90
CA LEU A 111 -3.27 8.94 -7.72
C LEU A 111 -2.51 9.97 -6.87
N ARG A 112 -3.17 10.57 -5.88
CA ARG A 112 -2.52 11.49 -4.94
C ARG A 112 -1.41 10.78 -4.16
N THR A 113 -1.69 9.60 -3.62
CA THR A 113 -0.71 8.79 -2.88
C THR A 113 0.46 8.39 -3.77
N LEU A 114 0.19 7.99 -5.02
CA LEU A 114 1.23 7.66 -6.00
C LEU A 114 2.18 8.83 -6.26
N GLY A 115 1.66 10.06 -6.31
CA GLY A 115 2.45 11.28 -6.54
C GLY A 115 3.12 11.86 -5.29
N SER A 116 2.57 11.63 -4.09
CA SER A 116 3.09 12.21 -2.84
C SER A 116 4.04 11.29 -2.08
N PHE A 117 3.94 9.98 -2.30
CA PHE A 117 4.78 8.99 -1.63
C PHE A 117 6.02 8.69 -2.48
N GLU A 118 7.19 8.61 -1.86
CA GLU A 118 8.45 8.39 -2.56
C GLU A 118 8.67 6.88 -2.77
N PHE A 119 8.63 6.42 -4.02
CA PHE A 119 8.81 5.01 -4.41
C PHE A 119 10.18 4.75 -5.05
N GLU A 120 11.26 5.05 -4.32
CA GLU A 120 12.63 4.84 -4.80
C GLU A 120 12.86 3.39 -5.23
N GLY A 121 13.49 3.18 -6.39
CA GLY A 121 13.82 1.85 -6.90
C GLY A 121 12.65 1.08 -7.53
N HIS A 122 11.44 1.63 -7.56
CA HIS A 122 10.28 1.04 -8.24
C HIS A 122 9.96 1.74 -9.56
N SER A 123 9.70 0.95 -10.60
CA SER A 123 9.30 1.48 -11.91
C SER A 123 7.83 1.91 -11.89
N LEU A 124 7.57 3.22 -11.84
CA LEU A 124 6.20 3.77 -11.87
C LEU A 124 5.61 3.87 -13.28
N THR A 125 6.39 3.60 -14.33
CA THR A 125 5.96 3.71 -15.74
C THR A 125 4.68 2.94 -16.04
N GLN A 126 4.45 1.81 -15.37
CA GLN A 126 3.25 0.98 -15.58
C GLN A 126 1.94 1.67 -15.17
N PHE A 127 2.00 2.66 -14.28
CA PHE A 127 0.83 3.45 -13.87
C PHE A 127 0.52 4.63 -14.80
N VAL A 128 1.45 5.02 -15.68
CA VAL A 128 1.31 6.20 -16.55
C VAL A 128 0.83 5.83 -17.96
N HIS A 129 1.02 4.58 -18.38
CA HIS A 129 0.63 4.12 -19.72
C HIS A 129 -0.85 3.74 -19.87
N HIS A 130 -1.67 3.97 -18.85
CA HIS A 130 -3.08 3.55 -18.79
C HIS A 130 -3.95 4.72 -18.32
#